data_AF-A0A950YIK7-F1
#
_entry.id   AF-A0A950YIK7-F1
#
_cell.length_a   1.000
_cell.length_b   1.000
_cell.length_c   1.000
_cell.angle_alpha   90.00
_cell.angle_beta   90.00
_cell.angle_gamma   90.00
#
_symmetry.space_group_name_H-M   'P 1'
#
loop_
_entity.id
_entity.type
_entity.pdbx_description
1 polymer ?
#
loop_
_entity_poly.entity_id
_entity_poly.type
_entity_poly.pdbx_seq_one_letter_code
_entity_poly.pdbx_strand_id
1 'polypeptide(L)' 'GGKVASPGIDCVPGEWTDADTELVERKFSIYGLGSPPELQKFVCGKKLYNYDSLEPSERKLVL' A
#
# COMPACT_ATOMS: atom_id res chain seq x y z
N GLY A 1 -17.57 4.64 -5.39
CA GLY A 1 -16.10 4.61 -5.21
C GLY A 1 -15.41 4.55 -6.55
N GLY A 2 -14.15 4.98 -6.63
CA GLY A 2 -13.31 4.83 -7.83
C GLY A 2 -12.39 3.61 -7.70
N LYS A 3 -12.15 2.89 -8.79
CA LYS A 3 -11.18 1.79 -8.82
C LYS A 3 -9.80 2.36 -9.12
N VAL A 4 -8.81 2.02 -8.30
CA VAL A 4 -7.40 2.40 -8.55
C VAL A 4 -6.96 1.77 -9.87
N ALA A 5 -6.50 2.59 -10.81
CA ALA A 5 -6.06 2.12 -12.14
C ALA A 5 -4.68 1.44 -12.09
N SER A 6 -3.74 1.99 -11.29
CA SER A 6 -2.43 1.38 -11.02
C SER A 6 -1.85 1.95 -9.72
N PRO A 7 -1.40 1.12 -8.75
CA PRO A 7 -0.86 1.59 -7.46
C PRO A 7 0.59 2.10 -7.53
N GLY A 8 1.22 2.15 -8.71
CA GLY A 8 2.64 2.46 -8.87
C GLY A 8 3.53 1.23 -8.76
N ILE A 9 4.82 1.37 -9.08
CA ILE A 9 5.75 0.23 -9.20
C ILE A 9 6.10 -0.44 -7.86
N ASP A 10 6.06 0.29 -6.76
CA ASP A 10 6.52 -0.19 -5.45
C ASP A 10 5.37 -0.35 -4.45
N CYS A 11 4.16 -0.62 -4.95
CA CYS A 11 2.97 -0.77 -4.12
C CYS A 11 2.15 -1.99 -4.54
N VAL A 12 1.70 -2.79 -3.58
CA VAL A 12 0.80 -3.92 -3.81
C VAL A 12 -0.41 -3.85 -2.89
N PRO A 13 -1.55 -4.46 -3.26
CA PRO A 13 -2.67 -4.63 -2.34
C PRO A 13 -2.21 -5.30 -1.04
N GLY A 14 -2.60 -4.71 0.09
CA GLY A 14 -2.27 -5.20 1.42
C GLY A 14 -3.46 -5.88 2.08
N GLU A 15 -3.18 -6.80 3.00
CA GLU A 15 -4.20 -7.40 3.86
C GLU A 15 -4.73 -6.36 4.86
N TRP A 16 -6.06 -6.27 4.95
CA TRP A 16 -6.76 -5.45 5.94
C TRP A 16 -6.86 -6.22 7.25
N THR A 17 -6.43 -5.59 8.34
CA THR A 17 -6.38 -6.18 9.69
C THR A 17 -7.23 -5.37 10.67
N ASP A 18 -7.52 -5.94 11.83
CA ASP A 18 -8.27 -5.25 12.89
C ASP A 18 -7.59 -3.96 13.37
N ALA A 19 -6.25 -3.93 13.33
CA ALA A 19 -5.47 -2.73 13.64
C ALA A 19 -5.67 -1.61 12.61
N ASP A 20 -5.91 -1.94 11.34
CA ASP A 20 -6.23 -0.94 10.31
C ASP A 20 -7.62 -0.33 10.59
N THR A 21 -8.60 -1.17 10.94
CA THR A 21 -9.94 -0.71 11.33
C THR A 21 -9.87 0.22 12.55
N GLU A 22 -9.18 -0.18 13.62
CA GLU A 22 -9.02 0.64 14.83
C GLU A 22 -8.39 2.00 14.49
N LEU A 23 -7.34 2.00 13.66
CA LEU A 23 -6.64 3.22 13.27
C LEU A 23 -7.55 4.18 12.50
N VAL A 24 -8.29 3.67 11.51
CA VAL A 24 -9.19 4.47 10.68
C VAL A 24 -10.33 5.05 11.52
N GLU A 25 -11.03 4.21 12.28
CA GLU A 25 -12.15 4.65 13.14
C GLU A 25 -11.69 5.71 14.14
N ARG A 26 -10.54 5.51 14.80
CA ARG A 26 -9.96 6.49 15.73
C ARG A 26 -9.68 7.82 15.04
N LYS A 27 -9.14 7.82 13.83
CA LYS A 27 -8.84 9.06 13.09
C LYS A 27 -10.12 9.78 12.68
N PHE A 28 -11.11 9.05 12.19
CA PHE A 28 -12.41 9.64 11.82
C PHE A 28 -13.09 10.27 13.02
N SER A 29 -13.06 9.62 14.18
CA SER A 29 -13.59 10.15 15.44
C SER A 29 -12.88 11.43 15.89
N ILE A 30 -11.55 11.44 15.92
CA ILE A 30 -10.75 12.62 16.34
C ILE A 30 -11.06 13.86 15.49
N TYR A 31 -11.27 13.68 14.18
CA TYR A 31 -11.49 14.77 13.24
C TYR A 31 -12.96 15.00 12.88
N GLY A 32 -13.90 14.28 13.51
CA GLY A 32 -15.34 14.45 13.27
C GLY A 32 -15.77 14.16 11.83
N LEU A 33 -15.15 13.17 11.17
CA LEU A 33 -15.34 12.88 9.74
C LEU A 33 -16.54 11.96 9.43
N GLY A 34 -17.30 11.54 10.45
CA GLY A 34 -18.40 10.58 10.31
C GLY A 34 -17.90 9.14 10.19
N SER A 35 -18.59 8.32 9.41
CA SER A 35 -18.20 6.91 9.16
C SER A 35 -17.22 6.81 7.99
N PRO A 36 -16.18 5.95 8.08
CA PRO A 36 -15.28 5.75 6.97
C PRO A 36 -15.99 5.11 5.77
N PRO A 37 -15.66 5.54 4.53
CA PRO A 37 -16.14 4.87 3.32
C PRO A 37 -15.42 3.52 3.12
N GLU A 38 -15.75 2.80 2.05
CA GLU A 38 -14.98 1.62 1.64
C GLU A 38 -13.54 2.02 1.29
N LEU A 39 -12.57 1.39 1.96
CA LEU A 39 -11.14 1.66 1.81
C LEU A 39 -10.41 0.39 1.34
N GLN A 40 -9.41 0.57 0.49
CA GLN A 40 -8.50 -0.49 0.07
C GLN A 40 -7.09 -0.17 0.55
N LYS A 41 -6.46 -1.13 1.25
CA LYS A 41 -5.10 -0.98 1.75
C LYS A 41 -4.08 -1.33 0.68
N PHE A 42 -3.00 -0.57 0.63
CA PHE A 42 -1.81 -0.86 -0.14
C PHE A 42 -0.59 -0.81 0.78
N VAL A 43 0.39 -1.68 0.51
CA VAL A 43 1.69 -1.68 1.19
C VAL A 43 2.72 -1.25 0.17
N CYS A 44 3.48 -0.21 0.51
CA CYS A 44 4.50 0.39 -0.35
C CYS A 44 5.85 0.50 0.38
N GLY A 45 6.96 0.73 -0.33
CA GLY A 45 8.24 1.10 0.28
C GLY A 45 8.99 -0.04 0.97
N LYS A 46 8.41 -1.25 0.99
CA LYS A 46 9.19 -2.48 1.20
C LYS A 46 9.78 -2.79 -0.16
N LYS A 47 11.09 -2.96 -0.33
CA LYS A 47 11.69 -3.44 -1.60
C LYS A 47 10.96 -4.70 -2.06
N LEU A 48 9.90 -4.57 -2.87
CA LEU A 48 9.13 -5.70 -3.39
C LEU A 48 9.92 -6.39 -4.51
N TYR A 49 10.88 -5.66 -5.09
CA TYR A 49 11.94 -6.18 -5.91
C TYR A 49 13.21 -6.29 -5.07
N ASN A 50 13.59 -7.52 -4.75
CA ASN A 50 14.93 -7.78 -4.24
C ASN A 50 15.91 -7.73 -5.41
N TYR A 51 16.46 -6.54 -5.69
CA TYR A 51 17.55 -6.40 -6.68
C TYR A 51 18.78 -7.26 -6.32
N ASP A 52 18.95 -7.65 -5.04
CA ASP A 52 20.01 -8.57 -4.60
C ASP A 52 19.71 -10.05 -4.94
N SER A 53 18.46 -10.39 -5.32
CA SER A 53 18.08 -11.73 -5.80
C SER A 53 17.97 -11.83 -7.33
N LEU A 54 18.24 -10.75 -8.06
CA LEU A 54 18.32 -10.79 -9.52
C LEU A 54 19.64 -11.44 -9.94
N GLU A 55 19.56 -12.40 -10.86
CA GLU A 55 20.76 -12.94 -11.49
C GLU A 55 21.55 -11.79 -12.15
N PRO A 56 22.91 -11.85 -12.24
CA PRO A 56 23.72 -10.75 -12.76
C PRO A 56 23.27 -10.20 -14.13
N SER A 57 22.61 -11.04 -14.94
CA SER A 57 22.03 -10.73 -16.25
C SER A 57 20.76 -9.88 -16.20
N GLU A 58 20.05 -9.85 -15.08
CA GLU A 58 18.78 -9.12 -14.90
C GLU A 58 18.98 -7.71 -14.31
N ARG A 59 20.22 -7.37 -13.89
CA ARG A 59 20.62 -6.01 -13.49
C ARG A 59 20.76 -5.10 -14.71
N LYS A 60 19.65 -4.82 -15.39
CA LYS A 60 19.64 -3.90 -16.53
C LYS A 60 19.69 -2.46 -16.02
N LEU A 61 20.92 -1.92 -15.97
CA LEU A 61 21.31 -0.51 -16.09
C LEU A 61 20.30 0.53 -15.54
N VAL A 62 20.47 0.90 -14.27
CA VAL A 62 20.18 2.28 -13.85
C VAL A 62 21.54 3.00 -13.88
N LEU A 63 21.74 3.83 -14.90
CA LEU A 63 22.82 4.82 -14.96
C LEU A 63 22.57 5.90 -13.91
#